data_AF-A0A820XQS1-F1
#
_entry.id   AF-A0A820XQS1-F1
#
_cell.length_a   1.000
_cell.length_b   1.000
_cell.length_c   1.000
_cell.angle_alpha   90.00
_cell.angle_beta   90.00
_cell.angle_gamma   90.00
#
_symmetry.space_group_name_H-M   'P 1'
#
loop_
_entity.id
_entity.type
_entity.pdbx_description
1 polymer ?
#
loop_
_entity_poly.entity_id
_entity_poly.type
_entity_poly.pdbx_seq_one_letter_code
_entity_poly.pdbx_strand_id
1 'polypeptide(L)'
;MNTTSNTVSSTLLALPYQLNICLGLFIWMTGNIGCIGNTIVFSSRTLRKRAYAIYLLWEALSDFIYFNFLLLTRILQKGFQIPITTHYEIICKLRPFDSIWSHGVSLSLFSFATIDRILSAQLLNSKFNKININ
;
A
#
# COMPACT_ATOMS: atom_id res chain seq x y z
N MET A 1 -14.57 32.89 35.72
CA MET A 1 -14.53 31.46 35.34
C MET A 1 -14.65 31.35 33.82
N ASN A 2 -13.54 31.45 33.07
CA ASN A 2 -13.57 31.31 31.60
C ASN A 2 -12.22 30.84 31.02
N THR A 3 -11.27 30.46 31.87
CA THR A 3 -9.89 30.11 31.48
C THR A 3 -9.68 28.60 31.30
N THR A 4 -10.50 27.77 31.93
CA THR A 4 -10.44 26.29 31.81
C THR A 4 -11.11 25.76 30.53
N SER A 5 -12.15 26.41 30.01
CA SER A 5 -12.76 26.01 28.73
C SER A 5 -11.82 26.25 27.55
N ASN A 6 -11.12 27.39 27.52
CA ASN A 6 -10.21 27.76 26.43
C ASN A 6 -8.98 26.84 26.36
N THR A 7 -8.48 26.39 27.51
CA THR A 7 -7.34 25.47 27.58
C THR A 7 -7.72 24.07 27.13
N VAL A 8 -8.86 23.53 27.57
CA VAL A 8 -9.37 22.21 27.13
C VAL A 8 -9.59 22.17 25.62
N SER A 9 -10.23 23.20 25.03
CA SER A 9 -10.43 23.27 23.57
C SER A 9 -9.12 23.33 22.79
N SER A 10 -8.11 24.04 23.28
CA SER A 10 -6.79 24.12 22.64
C SER A 10 -6.03 22.80 22.69
N THR A 11 -6.11 22.06 23.80
CA THR A 11 -5.50 20.71 23.91
C THR A 11 -6.20 19.67 23.04
N LEU A 12 -7.53 19.77 22.91
CA LEU A 12 -8.32 18.83 22.09
C LEU A 12 -8.07 19.01 20.59
N LEU A 13 -7.72 20.22 20.14
CA LEU A 13 -7.32 20.50 18.76
C LEU A 13 -5.88 20.09 18.43
N ALA A 14 -4.96 20.13 19.41
CA ALA A 14 -3.57 19.74 19.21
C ALA A 14 -3.37 18.21 19.14
N LEU A 15 -4.22 17.46 19.84
CA LEU A 15 -4.16 16.00 19.93
C LEU A 15 -4.30 15.27 18.56
N PRO A 16 -5.33 15.53 17.73
CA PRO A 16 -5.48 14.86 16.44
C PRO A 16 -4.38 15.23 15.44
N TYR A 17 -3.81 16.42 15.56
CA TYR A 17 -2.71 16.87 14.73
C TYR A 17 -1.41 16.08 15.01
N GLN A 18 -1.03 15.98 16.28
CA GLN A 18 0.12 15.17 16.73
C GLN A 18 -0.07 13.68 16.38
N LEU A 19 -1.28 13.15 16.59
CA LEU A 19 -1.61 11.77 16.26
C LEU A 19 -1.47 11.49 14.76
N ASN A 20 -1.99 12.39 13.91
CA ASN A 20 -1.96 12.22 12.46
C ASN A 20 -0.54 12.29 11.88
N ILE A 21 0.37 13.06 12.50
CA ILE A 21 1.80 13.08 12.14
C ILE A 21 2.48 11.78 12.54
N CYS A 22 2.34 11.37 13.82
CA CYS A 22 2.99 10.17 14.34
C CYS A 22 2.49 8.91 13.62
N LEU A 23 1.17 8.75 13.48
CA LEU A 23 0.57 7.63 12.76
C LEU A 23 0.91 7.68 11.27
N GLY A 24 0.91 8.86 10.65
CA GLY A 24 1.28 9.02 9.24
C GLY A 24 2.71 8.55 8.97
N LEU A 25 3.67 9.01 9.78
CA LEU A 25 5.07 8.60 9.67
C LEU A 25 5.25 7.11 9.98
N PHE A 26 4.56 6.59 11.00
CA PHE A 26 4.60 5.18 11.33
C PHE A 26 4.12 4.31 10.16
N ILE A 27 2.95 4.62 9.60
CA ILE A 27 2.37 3.90 8.45
C ILE A 27 3.29 4.01 7.24
N TRP A 28 3.91 5.16 6.99
CA TRP A 28 4.86 5.34 5.91
C TRP A 28 6.10 4.45 6.08
N MET A 29 6.68 4.39 7.28
CA MET A 29 7.83 3.53 7.58
C MET A 29 7.47 2.05 7.43
N THR A 30 6.37 1.60 8.04
CA THR A 30 5.93 0.20 7.97
C THR A 30 5.54 -0.20 6.54
N GLY A 31 4.90 0.70 5.80
CA GLY A 31 4.51 0.49 4.40
C GLY A 31 5.70 0.30 3.49
N ASN A 32 6.74 1.15 3.62
CA ASN A 32 7.98 0.99 2.86
C ASN A 32 8.72 -0.30 3.21
N ILE A 33 8.81 -0.64 4.50
CA ILE A 33 9.43 -1.91 4.95
C ILE A 33 8.67 -3.12 4.36
N GLY A 34 7.34 -3.09 4.37
CA GLY A 34 6.50 -4.12 3.78
C GLY A 34 6.71 -4.26 2.26
N CYS A 35 6.76 -3.14 1.53
CA CYS A 35 7.01 -3.15 0.08
C CYS A 35 8.41 -3.68 -0.27
N ILE A 36 9.43 -3.26 0.47
CA ILE A 36 10.81 -3.76 0.31
C ILE A 36 10.88 -5.26 0.62
N GLY A 37 10.23 -5.70 1.70
CA GLY A 37 10.14 -7.12 2.06
C GLY A 37 9.49 -7.95 0.96
N ASN A 38 8.33 -7.52 0.46
CA ASN A 38 7.64 -8.18 -0.65
C ASN A 38 8.52 -8.23 -1.91
N THR A 39 9.18 -7.12 -2.24
CA THR A 39 10.08 -7.07 -3.39
C THR A 39 11.24 -8.04 -3.25
N ILE A 40 11.88 -8.12 -2.07
CA ILE A 40 12.99 -9.05 -1.82
C ILE A 40 12.52 -10.51 -1.93
N VAL A 41 11.38 -10.84 -1.31
CA VAL A 41 10.82 -12.20 -1.34
C VAL A 41 10.48 -12.62 -2.77
N PHE A 42 9.76 -11.78 -3.52
CA PHE A 42 9.34 -12.11 -4.89
C PHE A 42 10.44 -11.93 -5.94
N SER A 43 11.51 -11.20 -5.63
CA SER A 43 12.70 -11.10 -6.49
C SER A 43 13.58 -12.36 -6.44
N SER A 44 13.38 -13.24 -5.45
CA SER A 44 14.12 -14.50 -5.35
C SER A 44 13.92 -15.39 -6.59
N ARG A 45 15.03 -15.89 -7.15
CA ARG A 45 15.06 -16.70 -8.39
C ARG A 45 14.18 -17.95 -8.33
N THR A 46 13.96 -18.49 -7.14
CA THR A 46 13.13 -19.68 -6.92
C THR A 46 11.63 -19.40 -7.13
N LEU A 47 11.18 -18.18 -6.81
CA LEU A 47 9.78 -17.76 -6.88
C LEU A 47 9.42 -17.15 -8.24
N ARG A 48 10.38 -16.49 -8.92
CA ARG A 48 10.21 -15.94 -10.29
C ARG A 48 9.78 -16.95 -11.35
N LYS A 49 9.94 -18.25 -11.11
CA LYS A 49 9.48 -19.31 -12.03
C LYS A 49 7.96 -19.43 -12.09
N ARG A 50 7.22 -18.81 -11.17
CA ARG A 50 5.76 -18.89 -11.08
C ARG A 50 5.14 -17.56 -11.50
N ALA A 51 4.12 -17.59 -12.35
CA ALA A 51 3.46 -16.40 -12.88
C ALA A 51 2.88 -15.51 -11.76
N TYR A 52 2.30 -16.11 -10.70
CA TYR A 52 1.84 -15.39 -9.52
C TYR A 52 2.88 -14.43 -8.89
N ALA A 53 4.17 -14.78 -8.92
CA ALA A 53 5.21 -13.97 -8.26
C ALA A 53 5.45 -12.64 -9.00
N ILE A 54 5.20 -12.59 -10.31
CA ILE A 54 5.31 -11.37 -11.11
C ILE A 54 4.16 -10.42 -10.78
N TYR A 55 2.94 -10.94 -10.63
CA TYR A 55 1.77 -10.14 -10.24
C TYR A 55 1.97 -9.49 -8.86
N LEU A 56 2.45 -10.25 -7.88
CA LEU A 56 2.75 -9.73 -6.53
C LEU A 56 3.91 -8.73 -6.51
N LEU A 57 4.87 -8.84 -7.45
CA LEU A 57 5.94 -7.86 -7.59
C LEU A 57 5.40 -6.52 -8.12
N TRP A 58 4.50 -6.55 -9.10
CA TRP A 58 3.84 -5.35 -9.63
C TRP A 58 2.93 -4.68 -8.60
N GLU A 59 2.25 -5.47 -7.78
CA GLU A 59 1.47 -4.98 -6.63
C GLU A 59 2.37 -4.24 -5.64
N ALA A 60 3.47 -4.87 -5.20
CA ALA A 60 4.42 -4.24 -4.27
C ALA A 60 5.05 -2.96 -4.82
N LEU A 61 5.29 -2.89 -6.13
CA LEU A 61 5.79 -1.68 -6.78
C LEU A 61 4.73 -0.56 -6.82
N SER A 62 3.47 -0.91 -7.11
CA SER A 62 2.37 0.05 -7.09
C SER A 62 2.13 0.60 -5.69
N ASP A 63 2.20 -0.25 -4.67
CA ASP A 63 2.08 0.15 -3.27
C ASP A 63 3.25 1.03 -2.82
N PHE A 64 4.47 0.73 -3.27
CA PHE A 64 5.64 1.56 -2.99
C PHE A 64 5.46 2.99 -3.54
N ILE A 65 4.95 3.12 -4.77
CA ILE A 65 4.65 4.42 -5.38
C ILE A 65 3.56 5.14 -4.56
N TYR A 66 2.49 4.43 -4.16
CA TYR A 66 1.43 4.97 -3.33
C TYR A 66 1.96 5.51 -1.99
N PHE A 67 2.76 4.73 -1.27
CA PHE A 67 3.31 5.16 0.02
C PHE A 67 4.23 6.38 -0.13
N ASN A 68 5.07 6.41 -1.17
CA ASN A 68 6.03 7.49 -1.37
C ASN A 68 5.44 8.78 -1.92
N PHE A 69 4.49 8.72 -2.86
CA PHE A 69 3.91 9.93 -3.44
C PHE A 69 2.66 10.40 -2.71
N LEU A 70 1.79 9.48 -2.27
CA LEU A 70 0.51 9.85 -1.68
C LEU A 70 0.58 10.09 -0.18
N LEU A 71 1.22 9.17 0.55
CA LEU A 71 1.30 9.26 2.00
C LEU A 71 2.26 10.37 2.43
N LEU A 72 3.40 10.50 1.76
CA LEU A 72 4.38 11.54 2.04
C LEU A 72 3.82 12.94 1.83
N THR A 73 3.14 13.18 0.70
CA THR A 73 2.49 14.49 0.42
C THR A 73 1.37 14.78 1.42
N ARG A 74 0.61 13.75 1.85
CA ARG A 74 -0.39 13.88 2.92
C ARG A 74 0.24 14.28 4.26
N ILE A 75 1.36 13.69 4.63
CA ILE A 75 2.08 13.99 5.88
C ILE A 75 2.68 15.39 5.82
N LEU A 76 3.27 15.81 4.70
CA LEU A 76 3.79 17.18 4.55
C LEU A 76 2.66 18.22 4.62
N GLN A 77 1.52 17.97 3.98
CA GLN A 77 0.42 18.93 3.96
C GLN A 77 -0.32 19.01 5.31
N LYS A 78 -0.72 17.88 5.88
CA LYS A 78 -1.47 17.86 7.15
C LYS A 78 -0.59 17.96 8.39
N GLY A 79 0.65 17.50 8.28
CA GLY A 79 1.62 17.48 9.36
C GLY A 79 2.46 18.73 9.43
N PHE A 80 3.05 19.19 8.33
CA PHE A 80 3.91 20.39 8.35
C PHE A 80 3.19 21.68 7.92
N GLN A 81 1.88 21.62 7.64
CA GLN A 81 1.08 22.74 7.14
C GLN A 81 1.66 23.41 5.88
N ILE A 82 2.49 22.69 5.11
CA ILE A 82 3.06 23.22 3.86
C ILE A 82 1.99 23.12 2.77
N PRO A 83 1.57 24.23 2.14
CA PRO A 83 0.53 24.24 1.11
C PRO A 83 1.05 23.74 -0.25
N ILE A 84 1.45 22.46 -0.31
CA ILE A 84 2.00 21.84 -1.53
C ILE A 84 0.91 21.64 -2.59
N THR A 85 -0.32 21.32 -2.15
CA THR A 85 -1.48 21.12 -3.05
C THR A 85 -1.97 22.40 -3.70
N THR A 86 -1.70 23.55 -3.10
CA THR A 86 -2.10 24.86 -3.63
C THR A 86 -1.11 25.36 -4.67
N HIS A 87 0.16 24.93 -4.58
CA HIS A 87 1.20 25.25 -5.56
C HIS A 87 1.18 24.34 -6.79
N TYR A 88 0.75 23.09 -6.64
CA TYR A 88 0.76 22.11 -7.74
C TYR A 88 -0.60 21.39 -7.85
N GLU A 89 -1.45 21.87 -8.75
CA GLU A 89 -2.76 21.25 -9.05
C GLU A 89 -2.67 19.78 -9.45
N ILE A 90 -1.55 19.41 -10.09
CA ILE A 90 -1.24 18.04 -10.53
C ILE A 90 -1.23 17.09 -9.33
N ILE A 91 -0.61 17.49 -8.22
CA ILE A 91 -0.53 16.67 -6.99
C ILE A 91 -1.92 16.52 -6.36
N CYS A 92 -2.76 17.55 -6.45
CA CYS A 92 -4.13 17.50 -5.94
C CYS A 92 -5.03 16.53 -6.73
N LYS A 93 -4.85 16.45 -8.06
CA LYS A 93 -5.59 15.53 -8.94
C LYS A 93 -5.07 14.09 -8.91
N LEU A 94 -3.75 13.90 -8.83
CA LEU A 94 -3.14 12.58 -8.71
C LEU A 94 -3.58 11.87 -7.42
N ARG A 95 -3.92 12.64 -6.39
CA ARG A 95 -4.20 12.09 -5.07
C ARG A 95 -5.40 11.11 -5.02
N PRO A 96 -6.62 11.50 -5.42
CA PRO A 96 -7.73 10.55 -5.48
C PRO A 96 -7.51 9.49 -6.56
N PHE A 97 -6.82 9.84 -7.64
CA PHE A 97 -6.53 8.92 -8.75
C PHE A 97 -5.67 7.74 -8.30
N ASP A 98 -4.50 8.00 -7.70
CA ASP A 98 -3.59 6.97 -7.22
C ASP A 98 -4.23 6.08 -6.14
N SER A 99 -5.12 6.64 -5.31
CA SER A 99 -5.78 5.86 -4.27
C SER A 99 -6.81 4.87 -4.82
N ILE A 100 -7.58 5.26 -5.83
CA ILE A 100 -8.54 4.36 -6.48
C ILE A 100 -7.79 3.36 -7.36
N TRP A 101 -6.76 3.83 -8.06
CA TRP A 101 -5.94 3.03 -8.94
C TRP A 101 -5.18 1.93 -8.20
N SER A 102 -4.44 2.27 -7.14
CA SER A 102 -3.67 1.31 -6.33
C SER A 102 -4.58 0.24 -5.70
N HIS A 103 -5.74 0.62 -5.18
CA HIS A 103 -6.69 -0.37 -4.65
C HIS A 103 -7.28 -1.27 -5.74
N GLY A 104 -7.65 -0.71 -6.90
CA GLY A 104 -8.17 -1.49 -8.02
C GLY A 104 -7.13 -2.47 -8.57
N VAL A 105 -5.89 -2.02 -8.72
CA VAL A 105 -4.77 -2.83 -9.19
C VAL A 105 -4.44 -3.94 -8.19
N SER A 106 -4.33 -3.63 -6.90
CA SER A 106 -4.01 -4.64 -5.87
C SER A 106 -5.08 -5.73 -5.80
N LEU A 107 -6.36 -5.36 -5.80
CA LEU A 107 -7.46 -6.34 -5.77
C LEU A 107 -7.46 -7.23 -7.03
N SER A 108 -7.21 -6.63 -8.19
CA SER A 108 -7.17 -7.35 -9.46
C SER A 108 -5.99 -8.32 -9.51
N LEU A 109 -4.79 -7.85 -9.13
CA LEU A 109 -3.58 -8.65 -9.10
C LEU A 109 -3.68 -9.80 -8.10
N PHE A 110 -4.25 -9.56 -6.92
CA PHE A 110 -4.51 -10.60 -5.91
C PHE A 110 -5.49 -11.66 -6.42
N SER A 111 -6.53 -11.23 -7.14
CA SER A 111 -7.51 -12.14 -7.75
C SER A 111 -6.85 -13.01 -8.83
N PHE A 112 -6.08 -12.41 -9.73
CA PHE A 112 -5.32 -13.16 -10.75
C PHE A 112 -4.30 -14.11 -10.14
N ALA A 113 -3.58 -13.69 -9.09
CA ALA A 113 -2.63 -14.55 -8.37
C ALA A 113 -3.33 -15.76 -7.73
N THR A 114 -4.53 -15.57 -7.19
CA THR A 114 -5.32 -16.65 -6.60
C THR A 114 -5.79 -17.65 -7.66
N ILE A 115 -6.29 -17.15 -8.80
CA ILE A 115 -6.73 -17.99 -9.92
C ILE A 115 -5.55 -18.79 -10.49
N ASP A 116 -4.39 -18.15 -10.71
CA ASP A 116 -3.18 -18.79 -11.22
C ASP A 116 -2.70 -19.91 -10.28
N ARG A 117 -2.78 -19.66 -8.96
CA ARG A 117 -2.42 -20.66 -7.93
C ARG A 117 -3.37 -21.85 -7.93
N ILE A 118 -4.68 -21.63 -8.03
CA ILE A 118 -5.67 -22.71 -8.08
C ILE A 118 -5.49 -23.54 -9.35
N LEU A 119 -5.35 -22.87 -10.51
CA LEU A 119 -5.17 -23.56 -11.80
C LEU A 119 -3.90 -24.40 -11.80
N SER A 120 -2.79 -23.86 -11.30
CA SER A 120 -1.51 -24.58 -11.16
C SER A 120 -1.63 -25.80 -10.24
N ALA A 121 -2.40 -25.70 -9.14
CA ALA A 121 -2.63 -26.82 -8.22
C ALA A 121 -3.47 -27.93 -8.86
N GLN A 122 -4.51 -27.57 -9.62
CA GLN A 122 -5.37 -28.53 -10.33
C GLN A 122 -4.60 -29.30 -11.42
N LEU A 123 -3.76 -28.61 -12.20
CA LEU A 123 -2.92 -29.23 -13.22
C LEU A 123 -1.87 -30.19 -12.63
N LEU A 124 -1.36 -29.90 -11.44
CA LEU A 124 -0.46 -30.80 -10.73
C LEU A 124 -1.18 -32.07 -10.29
N ASN A 125 -2.39 -31.93 -9.72
CA ASN A 125 -3.19 -33.05 -9.24
C ASN A 125 -3.59 -33.98 -10.40
N SER A 126 -4.00 -33.43 -11.54
CA SER A 126 -4.34 -34.23 -12.72
C SER A 126 -3.14 -35.01 -13.27
N LYS A 127 -1.94 -34.43 -13.24
CA LYS A 127 -0.69 -35.14 -13.61
C LYS A 127 -0.37 -36.29 -12.66
N PHE A 128 -0.48 -36.07 -11.34
CA PHE A 128 -0.25 -37.12 -10.35
C PHE A 128 -1.24 -38.29 -10.51
N ASN A 129 -2.51 -37.99 -10.72
CA ASN A 129 -3.52 -39.03 -10.93
C ASN A 129 -3.24 -39.84 -12.20
N LYS A 130 -2.71 -39.22 -13.25
CA LYS A 130 -2.35 -39.92 -14.50
C LYS A 130 -1.13 -40.84 -14.38
N ILE A 131 -0.21 -40.55 -13.46
CA ILE A 131 0.97 -41.39 -13.20
C ILE A 131 0.60 -42.61 -12.35
N ASN A 132 -0.40 -42.49 -11.47
CA ASN A 132 -0.80 -43.56 -10.55
C ASN A 132 -1.70 -44.65 -11.19
N ILE A 133 -2.12 -44.45 -12.44
CA ILE A 133 -3.00 -45.36 -13.20
C ILE A 133 -2.20 -46.18 -14.25
N ASN A 134 -0.90 -45.90 -14.42
CA ASN A 134 -0.01 -46.54 -15.38
C ASN A 134 1.02 -47.41 -14.65
#